data_AF-A0A8T4D3Y2-F1
#
_entry.id   AF-A0A8T4D3Y2-F1
#
_cell.length_a   1.000
_cell.length_b   1.000
_cell.length_c   1.000
_cell.angle_alpha   90.00
_cell.angle_beta   90.00
_cell.angle_gamma   90.00
#
_symmetry.space_group_name_H-M   'P 1'
#
loop_
_entity.id
_entity.type
_entity.pdbx_description
1 polymer ?
#
loop_
_entity_poly.entity_id
_entity_poly.type
_entity_poly.pdbx_seq_one_letter_code
_entity_poly.pdbx_strand_id
1 'polypeptide(L)'
;MSFEIQELPDVIRVVVLLNLAKGNPMRKTMLKRRIDKVCSSYTCIEMDELENALKEMASEGLIADHNGSVQLTKQGKRMGKEWESLLLKKEPIMEIVAGLVDGSITGIVVILSAFIAALTTQVTIFAAFLTLSAVAITNFSSFLLGGITEDLADIMTLQNLMNFSVSDIPDKEERDKSLFLIKKLFILLDKEIHRSNLYAAMICGTTTFIAGSIPIVTYIVLPSPLDVILSLTIVAVIVGIFLVRYRSKKTRVNWKITFYETIAIVIIATIASLILGGLA
;
A
#
# COMPACT_ATOMS: atom_id res chain seq x y z
N MET A 1 -21.58 4.36 12.78
CA MET A 1 -21.30 5.31 13.88
C MET A 1 -20.11 6.12 13.45
N SER A 2 -20.26 7.45 13.34
CA SER A 2 -19.16 8.36 13.10
C SER A 2 -18.38 8.49 14.41
N PHE A 3 -17.20 7.87 14.47
CA PHE A 3 -16.24 8.15 15.53
C PHE A 3 -15.58 9.49 15.18
N GLU A 4 -16.01 10.56 15.82
CA GLU A 4 -15.29 11.82 15.82
C GLU A 4 -14.24 11.72 16.94
N ILE A 5 -12.96 11.88 16.61
CA ILE A 5 -11.89 11.91 17.62
C ILE A 5 -11.98 13.28 18.28
N GLN A 6 -12.69 13.36 19.40
CA GLN A 6 -12.90 14.62 20.11
C GLN A 6 -12.03 14.69 21.37
N GLU A 7 -11.77 13.55 22.02
CA GLU A 7 -11.15 13.54 23.36
C GLU A 7 -10.00 12.51 23.52
N LEU A 8 -9.23 12.68 24.59
CA LEU A 8 -8.15 11.79 25.04
C LEU A 8 -8.51 10.28 25.04
N PRO A 9 -9.71 9.86 25.50
CA PRO A 9 -10.11 8.45 25.51
C PRO A 9 -10.19 7.84 24.10
N ASP A 10 -10.57 8.60 23.08
CA ASP A 10 -10.68 8.13 21.70
C ASP A 10 -9.32 7.76 21.09
N VAL A 11 -8.30 8.55 21.40
CA VAL A 11 -6.92 8.25 20.99
C VAL A 11 -6.43 6.98 21.68
N ILE A 12 -6.70 6.82 22.97
CA ILE A 12 -6.35 5.60 23.73
C ILE A 12 -7.05 4.39 23.13
N ARG A 13 -8.35 4.50 22.78
CA ARG A 13 -9.14 3.44 22.15
C ARG A 13 -8.50 2.94 20.85
N VAL A 14 -8.13 3.85 19.94
CA VAL A 14 -7.48 3.49 18.66
C VAL A 14 -6.15 2.78 18.91
N VAL A 15 -5.30 3.31 19.80
CA VAL A 15 -4.00 2.70 20.13
C VAL A 15 -4.17 1.31 20.74
N VAL A 16 -5.18 1.12 21.59
CA VAL A 16 -5.51 -0.18 22.20
C VAL A 16 -5.99 -1.18 21.15
N LEU A 17 -6.89 -0.78 20.25
CA LEU A 17 -7.38 -1.63 19.15
C LEU A 17 -6.22 -2.12 18.26
N LEU A 18 -5.33 -1.21 17.83
CA LEU A 18 -4.18 -1.56 16.98
C LEU A 18 -3.17 -2.46 17.70
N ASN A 19 -2.93 -2.26 19.00
CA ASN A 19 -2.02 -3.10 19.78
C ASN A 19 -2.58 -4.52 20.04
N LEU A 20 -3.89 -4.63 20.30
CA LEU A 20 -4.56 -5.90 20.57
C LEU A 20 -4.96 -6.64 19.28
N ALA A 21 -4.98 -5.99 18.11
CA ALA A 21 -5.29 -6.59 16.81
C ALA A 21 -4.40 -7.79 16.46
N LYS A 22 -3.20 -7.86 17.04
CA LYS A 22 -2.26 -9.00 16.92
C LYS A 22 -2.73 -10.28 17.62
N GLY A 23 -3.92 -10.28 18.23
CA GLY A 23 -4.68 -11.47 18.61
C GLY A 23 -4.40 -12.03 20.02
N ASN A 24 -3.27 -11.66 20.62
CA ASN A 24 -2.87 -12.18 21.92
C ASN A 24 -3.49 -11.37 23.08
N PRO A 25 -4.04 -12.04 24.12
CA PRO A 25 -4.47 -11.38 25.34
C PRO A 25 -3.29 -10.64 25.96
N MET A 26 -3.51 -9.39 26.35
CA MET A 26 -2.46 -8.50 26.84
C MET A 26 -2.77 -8.08 28.27
N ARG A 27 -1.79 -8.13 29.17
CA ARG A 27 -1.95 -7.61 30.54
C ARG A 27 -2.13 -6.09 30.49
N LYS A 28 -3.01 -5.53 31.31
CA LYS A 28 -3.24 -4.08 31.43
C LYS A 28 -1.94 -3.31 31.67
N THR A 29 -1.04 -3.84 32.51
CA THR A 29 0.28 -3.24 32.78
C THR A 29 1.22 -3.25 31.57
N MET A 30 1.13 -4.26 30.71
CA MET A 30 1.94 -4.35 29.49
C MET A 30 1.36 -3.46 28.40
N LEU A 31 0.02 -3.37 28.32
CA LEU A 31 -0.69 -2.42 27.47
C LEU A 31 -0.33 -0.98 27.86
N LYS A 32 -0.40 -0.65 29.16
CA LYS A 32 0.08 0.61 29.72
C LYS A 32 1.52 0.86 29.34
N ARG A 33 2.43 -0.09 29.59
CA ARG A 33 3.85 0.06 29.23
C ARG A 33 4.08 0.26 27.73
N ARG A 34 3.26 -0.34 26.86
CA ARG A 34 3.33 -0.09 25.41
C ARG A 34 2.82 1.30 25.06
N ILE A 35 1.71 1.72 25.66
CA ILE A 35 1.16 3.06 25.52
C ILE A 35 2.17 4.09 26.06
N ASP A 36 2.72 3.91 27.26
CA ASP A 36 3.77 4.74 27.86
C ASP A 36 5.05 4.77 27.00
N LYS A 37 5.44 3.63 26.41
CA LYS A 37 6.58 3.58 25.47
C LYS A 37 6.29 4.35 24.18
N VAL A 38 5.04 4.39 23.77
CA VAL A 38 4.53 5.21 22.67
C VAL A 38 4.48 6.70 23.07
N CYS A 39 4.13 6.99 24.32
CA CYS A 39 4.04 8.34 24.89
C CYS A 39 5.40 8.94 25.29
N SER A 40 6.44 8.11 25.43
CA SER A 40 7.85 8.45 25.67
C SER A 40 8.07 9.74 26.50
N SER A 41 8.15 9.56 27.82
CA SER A 41 8.85 10.42 28.79
C SER A 41 8.23 11.73 29.28
N TYR A 42 7.13 12.25 28.74
CA TYR A 42 6.62 13.57 29.18
C TYR A 42 5.13 13.65 29.56
N THR A 43 4.33 12.64 29.22
CA THR A 43 2.99 12.44 29.78
C THR A 43 2.81 10.94 30.02
N CYS A 44 2.87 10.53 31.28
CA CYS A 44 2.36 9.22 31.66
C CYS A 44 0.83 9.30 31.55
N ILE A 45 0.22 8.47 30.72
CA ILE A 45 -1.23 8.29 30.81
C ILE A 45 -1.49 7.70 32.20
N GLU A 46 -2.35 8.37 32.95
CA GLU A 46 -2.66 7.90 34.29
C GLU A 46 -3.42 6.56 34.19
N MET A 47 -3.22 5.68 35.19
CA MET A 47 -3.79 4.33 35.10
C MET A 47 -5.32 4.35 35.14
N ASP A 48 -5.89 5.35 35.79
CA ASP A 48 -7.32 5.64 35.86
C ASP A 48 -7.87 6.12 34.51
N GLU A 49 -7.18 6.99 33.77
CA GLU A 49 -7.54 7.38 32.40
C GLU A 49 -7.59 6.15 31.47
N LEU A 50 -6.56 5.29 31.55
CA LEU A 50 -6.52 4.04 30.80
C LEU A 50 -7.64 3.08 31.25
N GLU A 51 -7.89 2.94 32.55
CA GLU A 51 -8.95 2.07 33.05
C GLU A 51 -10.34 2.56 32.67
N ASN A 52 -10.57 3.87 32.65
CA ASN A 52 -11.83 4.46 32.22
C ASN A 52 -12.07 4.18 30.74
N ALA A 53 -11.06 4.40 29.88
CA ALA A 53 -11.16 4.06 28.47
C ALA A 53 -11.40 2.56 28.24
N LEU A 54 -10.72 1.68 28.99
CA LEU A 54 -10.93 0.23 28.90
C LEU A 54 -12.32 -0.20 29.39
N LYS A 55 -12.85 0.42 30.46
CA LYS A 55 -14.21 0.14 30.94
C LYS A 55 -15.26 0.51 29.89
N GLU A 56 -15.07 1.63 29.22
CA GLU A 56 -15.97 2.11 28.19
C GLU A 56 -15.89 1.24 26.91
N MET A 57 -14.68 0.83 26.50
CA MET A 57 -14.54 -0.16 25.42
C MET A 57 -15.14 -1.53 25.78
N ALA A 58 -15.14 -1.89 27.07
CA ALA A 58 -15.77 -3.13 27.54
C ALA A 58 -17.30 -3.01 27.55
N SER A 59 -17.87 -1.87 27.93
CA SER A 59 -19.32 -1.63 27.89
C SER A 59 -19.85 -1.58 26.44
N GLU A 60 -19.04 -1.10 25.49
CA GLU A 60 -19.33 -1.15 24.06
C GLU A 60 -19.12 -2.54 23.43
N GLY A 61 -18.63 -3.52 24.20
CA GLY A 61 -18.40 -4.89 23.74
C GLY A 61 -17.21 -5.03 22.79
N LEU A 62 -16.28 -4.07 22.74
CA LEU A 62 -15.08 -4.11 21.90
C LEU A 62 -13.98 -4.98 22.52
N ILE A 63 -13.87 -4.98 23.84
CA ILE A 63 -12.90 -5.78 24.58
C ILE A 63 -13.56 -6.62 25.66
N ALA A 64 -12.96 -7.78 25.94
CA ALA A 64 -13.25 -8.59 27.11
C ALA A 64 -12.15 -8.33 28.15
N ASP A 65 -12.57 -7.93 29.35
CA ASP A 65 -11.70 -7.79 30.51
C ASP A 65 -11.77 -9.07 31.36
N HIS A 66 -10.64 -9.77 31.46
CA HIS A 66 -10.49 -10.96 32.27
C HIS A 66 -9.43 -10.69 33.35
N ASN A 67 -9.87 -10.25 34.53
CA ASN A 67 -9.07 -10.05 35.74
C ASN A 67 -7.64 -9.56 35.48
N GLY A 68 -7.51 -8.40 34.81
CA GLY A 68 -6.23 -7.74 34.56
C GLY A 68 -5.59 -8.07 33.20
N SER A 69 -6.24 -8.87 32.37
CA SER A 69 -5.90 -9.08 30.95
C SER A 69 -7.04 -8.64 30.04
N VAL A 70 -6.68 -8.02 28.93
CA VAL A 70 -7.62 -7.47 27.95
C VAL A 70 -7.42 -8.15 26.61
N GLN A 71 -8.54 -8.50 25.97
CA GLN A 71 -8.55 -9.12 24.65
C GLN A 71 -9.67 -8.54 23.79
N LEU A 72 -9.45 -8.40 22.49
CA LEU A 72 -10.50 -7.98 21.57
C LEU A 72 -11.58 -9.06 21.44
N THR A 73 -12.84 -8.64 21.54
CA THR A 73 -13.99 -9.46 21.17
C THR A 73 -14.06 -9.64 19.65
N LYS A 74 -15.04 -10.40 19.15
CA LYS A 74 -15.27 -10.49 17.70
C LYS A 74 -15.56 -9.12 17.07
N GLN A 75 -16.30 -8.26 17.77
CA GLN A 75 -16.63 -6.90 17.33
C GLN A 75 -15.39 -6.00 17.35
N GLY A 76 -14.60 -6.03 18.43
CA GLY A 76 -13.34 -5.29 18.51
C GLY A 76 -12.31 -5.75 17.49
N LYS A 77 -12.25 -7.04 17.15
CA LYS A 77 -11.38 -7.55 16.06
C LYS A 77 -11.81 -7.04 14.69
N ARG A 78 -13.11 -6.96 14.42
CA ARG A 78 -13.63 -6.41 13.16
C ARG A 78 -13.29 -4.92 13.05
N MET A 79 -13.57 -4.16 14.10
CA MET A 79 -13.28 -2.71 14.13
C MET A 79 -11.78 -2.43 14.09
N GLY A 80 -10.97 -3.21 14.83
CA GLY A 80 -9.52 -3.12 14.78
C GLY A 80 -8.96 -3.44 13.40
N LYS A 81 -9.54 -4.39 12.65
CA LYS A 81 -9.19 -4.64 11.25
C LYS A 81 -9.61 -3.52 10.32
N GLU A 82 -10.78 -2.92 10.52
CA GLU A 82 -11.24 -1.77 9.73
C GLU A 82 -10.29 -0.58 9.94
N TRP A 83 -9.97 -0.23 11.19
CA TRP A 83 -8.97 0.78 11.52
C TRP A 83 -7.59 0.43 11.00
N GLU A 84 -7.15 -0.82 11.15
CA GLU A 84 -5.88 -1.28 10.57
C GLU A 84 -5.90 -1.13 9.05
N SER A 85 -6.99 -1.43 8.36
CA SER A 85 -7.09 -1.29 6.90
C SER A 85 -7.20 0.16 6.42
N LEU A 86 -7.82 1.03 7.22
CA LEU A 86 -7.96 2.45 6.94
C LEU A 86 -6.64 3.19 7.17
N LEU A 87 -5.92 2.82 8.22
CA LEU A 87 -4.68 3.47 8.63
C LEU A 87 -3.42 2.83 8.02
N LEU A 88 -3.45 1.53 7.77
CA LEU A 88 -2.34 0.75 7.21
C LEU A 88 -2.85 0.05 5.95
N LYS A 89 -2.58 0.62 4.76
CA LYS A 89 -2.89 0.04 3.44
C LYS A 89 -2.30 -1.38 3.33
N LYS A 90 -3.03 -2.39 3.80
CA LYS A 90 -2.46 -3.73 4.07
C LYS A 90 -2.58 -4.73 2.93
N GLU A 91 -3.33 -4.42 1.88
CA GLU A 91 -3.54 -5.34 0.76
C GLU A 91 -2.87 -4.82 -0.51
N PRO A 92 -1.67 -5.34 -0.86
CA PRO A 92 -0.86 -4.84 -1.97
C PRO A 92 -1.38 -5.32 -3.34
N ILE A 93 -2.69 -5.47 -3.50
CA ILE A 93 -3.26 -6.08 -4.72
C ILE A 93 -3.13 -5.12 -5.89
N MET A 94 -3.22 -3.80 -5.66
CA MET A 94 -3.05 -2.81 -6.73
C MET A 94 -1.60 -2.75 -7.22
N GLU A 95 -0.67 -2.87 -6.30
CA GLU A 95 0.77 -2.85 -6.50
C GLU A 95 1.22 -4.05 -7.32
N ILE A 96 0.67 -5.24 -7.00
CA ILE A 96 0.88 -6.45 -7.79
C ILE A 96 0.33 -6.25 -9.21
N VAL A 97 -0.89 -5.75 -9.36
CA VAL A 97 -1.50 -5.58 -10.68
C VAL A 97 -0.77 -4.53 -11.51
N ALA A 98 -0.38 -3.40 -10.91
CA ALA A 98 0.42 -2.37 -11.55
C ALA A 98 1.76 -2.93 -12.02
N GLY A 99 2.50 -3.60 -11.13
CA GLY A 99 3.79 -4.19 -11.50
C GLY A 99 3.66 -5.25 -12.59
N LEU A 100 2.65 -6.13 -12.48
CA LEU A 100 2.40 -7.16 -13.48
C LEU A 100 2.14 -6.55 -14.87
N VAL A 101 1.38 -5.46 -14.93
CA VAL A 101 1.05 -4.76 -16.17
C VAL A 101 2.28 -4.08 -16.76
N ASP A 102 2.96 -3.24 -15.99
CA ASP A 102 4.08 -2.45 -16.48
C ASP A 102 5.25 -3.34 -16.92
N GLY A 103 5.52 -4.40 -16.15
CA GLY A 103 6.52 -5.40 -16.49
C GLY A 103 6.20 -6.11 -17.80
N SER A 104 4.94 -6.52 -17.98
CA SER A 104 4.53 -7.27 -19.17
C SER A 104 4.52 -6.39 -20.44
N ILE A 105 4.04 -5.14 -20.35
CA ILE A 105 4.09 -4.18 -21.46
C ILE A 105 5.55 -3.90 -21.86
N THR A 106 6.42 -3.66 -20.88
CA THR A 106 7.86 -3.49 -21.12
C THR A 106 8.47 -4.72 -21.80
N GLY A 107 8.08 -5.93 -21.36
CA GLY A 107 8.49 -7.19 -21.98
C GLY A 107 8.10 -7.27 -23.45
N ILE A 108 6.85 -6.96 -23.82
CA ILE A 108 6.42 -6.90 -25.24
C ILE A 108 7.29 -5.94 -26.02
N VAL A 109 7.46 -4.72 -25.50
CA VAL A 109 8.15 -3.64 -26.22
C VAL A 109 9.58 -4.07 -26.55
N VAL A 110 10.28 -4.68 -25.61
CA VAL A 110 11.63 -5.21 -25.82
C VAL A 110 11.63 -6.34 -26.86
N ILE A 111 10.72 -7.30 -26.76
CA ILE A 111 10.66 -8.46 -27.66
C ILE A 111 10.38 -8.02 -29.09
N LEU A 112 9.39 -7.15 -29.29
CA LEU A 112 9.07 -6.62 -30.62
C LEU A 112 10.24 -5.82 -31.18
N SER A 113 10.84 -4.94 -30.38
CA SER A 113 12.01 -4.17 -30.81
C SER A 113 13.16 -5.08 -31.24
N ALA A 114 13.46 -6.11 -30.45
CA ALA A 114 14.54 -7.05 -30.73
C ALA A 114 14.25 -7.92 -31.96
N PHE A 115 13.02 -8.38 -32.12
CA PHE A 115 12.59 -9.16 -33.28
C PHE A 115 12.67 -8.36 -34.58
N ILE A 116 12.15 -7.12 -34.57
CA ILE A 116 12.12 -6.27 -35.76
C ILE A 116 13.52 -5.80 -36.15
N ALA A 117 14.35 -5.40 -35.17
CA ALA A 117 15.72 -4.97 -35.42
C ALA A 117 16.70 -6.15 -35.61
N ALA A 118 16.20 -7.40 -35.63
CA ALA A 118 17.01 -8.61 -35.77
C ALA A 118 18.24 -8.64 -34.83
N LEU A 119 18.03 -8.22 -33.57
CA LEU A 119 19.10 -8.12 -32.59
C LEU A 119 19.65 -9.50 -32.22
N THR A 120 20.96 -9.56 -31.96
CA THR A 120 21.57 -10.77 -31.42
C THR A 120 21.04 -11.05 -30.01
N THR A 121 21.08 -12.31 -29.59
CA THR A 121 20.59 -12.73 -28.26
C THR A 121 21.30 -11.99 -27.12
N GLN A 122 22.62 -11.75 -27.24
CA GLN A 122 23.40 -11.05 -26.22
C GLN A 122 22.95 -9.59 -26.06
N VAL A 123 22.75 -8.87 -27.18
CA VAL A 123 22.27 -7.49 -27.16
C VAL A 123 20.84 -7.41 -26.65
N THR A 124 20.00 -8.38 -27.04
CA THR A 124 18.61 -8.49 -26.55
C THR A 124 18.57 -8.70 -25.05
N ILE A 125 19.37 -9.61 -24.50
CA ILE A 125 19.47 -9.85 -23.05
C ILE A 125 19.90 -8.57 -22.33
N PHE A 126 20.95 -7.92 -22.82
CA PHE A 126 21.47 -6.70 -22.20
C PHE A 126 20.40 -5.59 -22.19
N ALA A 127 19.80 -5.30 -23.35
CA ALA A 127 18.76 -4.28 -23.47
C ALA A 127 17.53 -4.61 -22.60
N ALA A 128 17.09 -5.87 -22.63
CA ALA A 128 15.96 -6.36 -21.84
C ALA A 128 16.15 -6.13 -20.35
N PHE A 129 17.25 -6.61 -19.78
CA PHE A 129 17.50 -6.50 -18.36
C PHE A 129 17.77 -5.06 -17.93
N LEU A 130 18.44 -4.26 -18.77
CA LEU A 130 18.66 -2.85 -18.48
C LEU A 130 17.33 -2.09 -18.43
N THR A 131 16.47 -2.26 -19.44
CA THR A 131 15.15 -1.62 -19.51
C THR A 131 14.23 -2.10 -18.39
N LEU A 132 14.17 -3.41 -18.12
CA LEU A 132 13.36 -3.94 -17.02
C LEU A 132 13.83 -3.46 -15.65
N SER A 133 15.14 -3.37 -15.44
CA SER A 133 15.69 -2.84 -14.19
C SER A 133 15.33 -1.37 -14.03
N ALA A 134 15.45 -0.57 -15.09
CA ALA A 134 15.07 0.83 -15.07
C ALA A 134 13.57 1.01 -14.73
N VAL A 135 12.68 0.28 -15.43
CA VAL A 135 11.23 0.35 -15.18
C VAL A 135 10.87 -0.15 -13.78
N ALA A 136 11.49 -1.24 -13.30
CA ALA A 136 11.27 -1.74 -11.95
C ALA A 136 11.71 -0.74 -10.86
N ILE A 137 12.84 -0.05 -11.06
CA ILE A 137 13.32 1.01 -10.16
C ILE A 137 12.36 2.20 -10.19
N THR A 138 11.91 2.63 -11.38
CA THR A 138 10.93 3.72 -11.50
C THR A 138 9.62 3.37 -10.80
N ASN A 139 9.11 2.15 -10.97
CA ASN A 139 7.89 1.71 -10.30
C ASN A 139 8.07 1.62 -8.77
N PHE A 140 9.18 1.06 -8.31
CA PHE A 140 9.52 1.07 -6.88
C PHE A 140 9.52 2.50 -6.33
N SER A 141 10.21 3.41 -7.01
CA SER A 141 10.33 4.80 -6.62
C SER A 141 8.97 5.51 -6.62
N SER A 142 8.14 5.29 -7.64
CA SER A 142 6.82 5.92 -7.76
C SER A 142 5.87 5.48 -6.65
N PHE A 143 5.87 4.19 -6.29
CA PHE A 143 5.03 3.71 -5.18
C PHE A 143 5.57 4.13 -3.81
N LEU A 144 6.89 4.19 -3.65
CA LEU A 144 7.51 4.65 -2.40
C LEU A 144 7.26 6.15 -2.19
N LEU A 145 7.69 6.99 -3.13
CA LEU A 145 7.54 8.43 -3.02
C LEU A 145 6.07 8.85 -3.14
N GLY A 146 5.31 8.26 -4.06
CA GLY A 146 3.88 8.53 -4.22
C GLY A 146 3.11 8.24 -2.95
N GLY A 147 3.34 7.07 -2.34
CA GLY A 147 2.76 6.72 -1.03
C GLY A 147 3.14 7.73 0.04
N ILE A 148 4.44 8.03 0.20
CA ILE A 148 4.91 9.02 1.19
C ILE A 148 4.25 10.39 0.98
N THR A 149 4.11 10.84 -0.27
CA THR A 149 3.48 12.14 -0.56
C THR A 149 1.99 12.17 -0.27
N GLU A 150 1.27 11.09 -0.58
CA GLU A 150 -0.16 10.95 -0.29
C GLU A 150 -0.39 10.95 1.23
N ASP A 151 0.37 10.14 1.95
CA ASP A 151 0.23 10.03 3.39
C ASP A 151 0.64 11.32 4.11
N LEU A 152 1.67 12.03 3.63
CA LEU A 152 2.06 13.32 4.17
C LEU A 152 0.95 14.37 3.95
N ALA A 153 0.27 14.34 2.81
CA ALA A 153 -0.87 15.22 2.54
C ALA A 153 -2.08 14.90 3.44
N ASP A 154 -2.35 13.62 3.68
CA ASP A 154 -3.41 13.17 4.59
C ASP A 154 -3.10 13.55 6.04
N ILE A 155 -1.84 13.40 6.47
CA ILE A 155 -1.37 13.83 7.79
C ILE A 155 -1.51 15.34 7.95
N MET A 156 -1.13 16.14 6.95
CA MET A 156 -1.31 17.59 6.98
C MET A 156 -2.80 17.98 7.05
N THR A 157 -3.65 17.29 6.30
CA THR A 157 -5.10 17.52 6.31
C THR A 157 -5.70 17.19 7.66
N LEU A 158 -5.34 16.05 8.23
CA LEU A 158 -5.74 15.66 9.57
C LEU A 158 -5.25 16.67 10.61
N GLN A 159 -3.97 17.09 10.52
CA GLN A 159 -3.40 18.11 11.41
C GLN A 159 -4.24 19.39 11.41
N ASN A 160 -4.68 19.84 10.23
CA ASN A 160 -5.54 21.01 10.10
C ASN A 160 -6.93 20.79 10.72
N LEU A 161 -7.56 19.63 10.45
CA LEU A 161 -8.87 19.29 11.01
C LEU A 161 -8.83 19.19 12.55
N MET A 162 -7.78 18.62 13.12
CA MET A 162 -7.68 18.51 14.58
C MET A 162 -7.29 19.83 15.24
N ASN A 163 -6.45 20.66 14.62
CA ASN A 163 -6.22 22.01 15.12
C ASN A 163 -7.53 22.81 15.22
N PHE A 164 -8.46 22.56 14.30
CA PHE A 164 -9.80 23.15 14.32
C PHE A 164 -10.75 22.48 15.33
N SER A 165 -10.68 21.16 15.51
CA SER A 165 -11.54 20.44 16.47
C SER A 165 -11.10 20.65 17.93
N VAL A 166 -9.79 20.69 18.17
CA VAL A 166 -9.22 20.79 19.52
C VAL A 166 -9.22 22.25 20.00
N SER A 167 -9.43 23.24 19.12
CA SER A 167 -9.63 24.63 19.55
C SER A 167 -10.93 24.85 20.33
N ASP A 168 -11.89 23.95 20.24
CA ASP A 168 -13.16 24.02 20.98
C ASP A 168 -13.06 23.47 22.42
N ILE A 169 -11.93 22.89 22.82
CA ILE A 169 -11.71 22.44 24.22
C ILE A 169 -11.42 23.67 25.11
N PRO A 170 -12.26 23.97 26.12
CA PRO A 170 -12.11 25.16 26.96
C PRO A 170 -10.96 25.05 27.98
N ASP A 171 -10.60 23.83 28.40
CA ASP A 171 -9.47 23.59 29.30
C ASP A 171 -8.13 23.52 28.53
N LYS A 172 -7.19 24.38 28.91
CA LYS A 172 -5.89 24.50 28.26
C LYS A 172 -4.97 23.30 28.51
N GLU A 173 -5.02 22.70 29.70
CA GLU A 173 -4.16 21.54 30.00
C GLU A 173 -4.61 20.29 29.23
N GLU A 174 -5.92 20.04 29.19
CA GLU A 174 -6.52 18.93 28.46
C GLU A 174 -6.33 19.07 26.94
N ARG A 175 -6.44 20.30 26.44
CA ARG A 175 -6.16 20.64 25.04
C ARG A 175 -4.71 20.36 24.64
N ASP A 176 -3.75 20.79 25.47
CA ASP A 176 -2.33 20.59 25.19
C ASP A 176 -1.95 19.10 25.28
N LYS A 177 -2.53 18.34 26.23
CA LYS A 177 -2.40 16.88 26.31
C LYS A 177 -2.93 16.18 25.06
N SER A 178 -4.11 16.59 24.58
CA SER A 178 -4.77 16.00 23.41
C SER A 178 -4.00 16.27 22.12
N LEU A 179 -3.59 17.53 21.86
CA LEU A 179 -2.75 17.89 20.70
C LEU A 179 -1.43 17.10 20.68
N PHE A 180 -0.84 16.84 21.84
CA PHE A 180 0.42 16.10 21.94
C PHE A 180 0.26 14.61 21.63
N LEU A 181 -0.77 13.96 22.18
CA LEU A 181 -1.05 12.55 21.90
C LEU A 181 -1.42 12.31 20.44
N ILE A 182 -2.18 13.24 19.87
CA ILE A 182 -2.44 13.31 18.45
C ILE A 182 -1.12 13.38 17.67
N LYS A 183 -0.23 14.33 17.97
CA LYS A 183 1.08 14.44 17.32
C LYS A 183 1.90 13.16 17.41
N LYS A 184 1.80 12.42 18.53
CA LYS A 184 2.51 11.14 18.74
C LYS A 184 1.85 9.98 17.99
N LEU A 185 0.52 9.97 17.89
CA LEU A 185 -0.22 9.05 17.01
C LEU A 185 0.25 9.23 15.56
N PHE A 186 0.42 10.47 15.10
CA PHE A 186 1.01 10.75 13.77
C PHE A 186 2.42 10.22 13.60
N ILE A 187 3.29 10.35 14.61
CA ILE A 187 4.67 9.83 14.53
C ILE A 187 4.68 8.30 14.46
N LEU A 188 3.78 7.62 15.17
CA LEU A 188 3.65 6.16 15.06
C LEU A 188 3.09 5.72 13.72
N LEU A 189 2.02 6.39 13.28
CA LEU A 189 1.41 6.18 11.98
C LEU A 189 2.46 6.37 10.90
N ASP A 190 3.20 7.48 10.89
CA ASP A 190 4.28 7.77 9.92
C ASP A 190 5.28 6.62 9.81
N LYS A 191 5.73 6.05 10.93
CA LYS A 191 6.66 4.91 10.91
C LYS A 191 6.04 3.65 10.30
N GLU A 192 4.80 3.35 10.62
CA GLU A 192 4.13 2.13 10.16
C GLU A 192 3.63 2.28 8.71
N ILE A 193 3.22 3.49 8.33
CA ILE A 193 2.92 3.96 6.97
C ILE A 193 4.16 3.85 6.09
N HIS A 194 5.30 4.42 6.51
CA HIS A 194 6.55 4.35 5.73
C HIS A 194 6.95 2.89 5.47
N ARG A 195 6.80 2.03 6.47
CA ARG A 195 7.04 0.59 6.32
C ARG A 195 6.06 -0.03 5.32
N SER A 196 4.77 0.34 5.38
CA SER A 196 3.74 -0.12 4.44
C SER A 196 4.06 0.30 3.00
N ASN A 197 4.45 1.56 2.79
CA ASN A 197 4.84 2.09 1.48
C ASN A 197 6.08 1.40 0.93
N LEU A 198 7.06 1.09 1.78
CA LEU A 198 8.24 0.35 1.39
C LEU A 198 7.90 -1.10 0.98
N TYR A 199 6.97 -1.75 1.68
CA TYR A 199 6.45 -3.06 1.26
C TYR A 199 5.70 -2.97 -0.08
N ALA A 200 4.83 -1.98 -0.24
CA ALA A 200 4.09 -1.73 -1.49
C ALA A 200 5.05 -1.52 -2.68
N ALA A 201 6.05 -0.65 -2.49
CA ALA A 201 7.09 -0.38 -3.47
C ALA A 201 7.90 -1.64 -3.83
N MET A 202 8.32 -2.40 -2.83
CA MET A 202 9.07 -3.65 -3.04
C MET A 202 8.26 -4.67 -3.83
N ILE A 203 6.99 -4.85 -3.47
CA ILE A 203 6.09 -5.78 -4.17
C ILE A 203 5.86 -5.33 -5.62
N CYS A 204 5.59 -4.04 -5.85
CA CYS A 204 5.41 -3.51 -7.20
C CYS A 204 6.68 -3.69 -8.05
N GLY A 205 7.84 -3.25 -7.54
CA GLY A 205 9.12 -3.34 -8.27
C GLY A 205 9.53 -4.78 -8.58
N THR A 206 9.42 -5.69 -7.61
CA THR A 206 9.74 -7.12 -7.83
C THR A 206 8.76 -7.78 -8.80
N THR A 207 7.46 -7.49 -8.68
CA THR A 207 6.45 -8.01 -9.61
C THR A 207 6.68 -7.49 -11.03
N THR A 208 7.05 -6.20 -11.17
CA THR A 208 7.42 -5.58 -12.46
C THR A 208 8.56 -6.35 -13.13
N PHE A 209 9.64 -6.58 -12.39
CA PHE A 209 10.82 -7.25 -12.93
C PHE A 209 10.51 -8.70 -13.35
N ILE A 210 9.81 -9.45 -12.50
CA ILE A 210 9.46 -10.86 -12.76
C ILE A 210 8.49 -10.96 -13.95
N ALA A 211 7.45 -10.14 -13.96
CA ALA A 211 6.43 -10.15 -15.00
C ALA A 211 7.00 -9.87 -16.39
N GLY A 212 7.94 -8.93 -16.49
CA GLY A 212 8.62 -8.65 -17.75
C GLY A 212 9.69 -9.68 -18.13
N SER A 213 10.34 -10.31 -17.15
CA SER A 213 11.35 -11.34 -17.41
C SER A 213 10.76 -12.60 -18.03
N ILE A 214 9.55 -13.02 -17.62
CA ILE A 214 8.89 -14.23 -18.13
C ILE A 214 8.76 -14.25 -19.67
N PRO A 215 8.13 -13.24 -20.32
CA PRO A 215 8.00 -13.24 -21.78
C PRO A 215 9.35 -13.08 -22.49
N ILE A 216 10.30 -12.36 -21.90
CA ILE A 216 11.65 -12.18 -22.48
C ILE A 216 12.44 -13.49 -22.48
N VAL A 217 12.45 -14.21 -21.35
CA VAL A 217 13.07 -15.53 -21.25
C VAL A 217 12.39 -16.51 -22.22
N THR A 218 11.07 -16.43 -22.33
CA THR A 218 10.31 -17.22 -23.31
C THR A 218 10.77 -16.95 -24.74
N TYR A 219 10.95 -15.67 -25.11
CA TYR A 219 11.45 -15.28 -26.43
C TYR A 219 12.88 -15.79 -26.70
N ILE A 220 13.76 -15.77 -25.70
CA ILE A 220 15.16 -16.18 -25.88
C ILE A 220 15.32 -17.71 -25.98
N VAL A 221 14.51 -18.47 -25.23
CA VAL A 221 14.70 -19.92 -25.08
C VAL A 221 14.00 -20.73 -26.17
N LEU A 222 12.87 -20.26 -26.69
CA LEU A 222 12.12 -20.98 -27.70
C LEU A 222 12.71 -20.76 -29.12
N PRO A 223 12.57 -21.75 -30.01
CA PRO A 223 12.96 -21.58 -31.41
C PRO A 223 11.94 -20.72 -32.16
N SER A 224 12.42 -19.97 -33.14
CA SER A 224 11.56 -19.21 -34.07
C SER A 224 10.70 -20.16 -34.92
N PRO A 225 9.40 -19.90 -35.14
CA PRO A 225 8.63 -18.69 -34.76
C PRO A 225 7.84 -18.81 -33.43
N LEU A 226 8.05 -19.88 -32.67
CA LEU A 226 7.30 -20.14 -31.43
C LEU A 226 7.66 -19.15 -30.31
N ASP A 227 8.89 -18.64 -30.33
CA ASP A 227 9.41 -17.57 -29.46
C ASP A 227 8.48 -16.34 -29.38
N VAL A 228 8.18 -15.73 -30.52
CA VAL A 228 7.37 -14.51 -30.62
C VAL A 228 5.91 -14.81 -30.32
N ILE A 229 5.38 -15.92 -30.86
CA ILE A 229 3.96 -16.26 -30.69
C ILE A 229 3.64 -16.52 -29.21
N LEU A 230 4.46 -17.33 -28.53
CA LEU A 230 4.19 -17.70 -27.14
C LEU A 230 4.42 -16.53 -26.19
N SER A 231 5.47 -15.74 -26.41
CA SER A 231 5.75 -14.55 -25.59
C SER A 231 4.65 -13.49 -25.71
N LEU A 232 4.17 -13.20 -26.93
CA LEU A 232 3.02 -12.31 -27.15
C LEU A 232 1.74 -12.86 -26.52
N THR A 233 1.52 -14.17 -26.59
CA THR A 233 0.34 -14.80 -25.97
C THR A 233 0.37 -14.65 -24.45
N ILE A 234 1.53 -14.88 -23.81
CA ILE A 234 1.70 -14.69 -22.36
C ILE A 234 1.31 -13.27 -21.96
N VAL A 235 1.82 -12.26 -22.68
CA VAL A 235 1.52 -10.88 -22.32
C VAL A 235 0.08 -10.51 -22.65
N ALA A 236 -0.48 -10.98 -23.76
CA ALA A 236 -1.89 -10.75 -24.08
C ALA A 236 -2.82 -11.31 -22.99
N VAL A 237 -2.49 -12.49 -22.44
CA VAL A 237 -3.22 -13.10 -21.31
C VAL A 237 -3.05 -12.26 -20.05
N ILE A 238 -1.82 -11.86 -19.70
CA ILE A 238 -1.56 -11.08 -18.49
C ILE A 238 -2.26 -9.72 -18.56
N VAL A 239 -2.06 -8.98 -19.65
CA VAL A 239 -2.67 -7.65 -19.85
C VAL A 239 -4.19 -7.77 -19.96
N GLY A 240 -4.70 -8.70 -20.77
CA GLY A 240 -6.14 -8.88 -20.97
C GLY A 240 -6.90 -9.29 -19.70
N ILE A 241 -6.36 -10.25 -18.94
CA ILE A 241 -7.01 -10.73 -17.72
C ILE A 241 -6.77 -9.77 -16.56
N PHE A 242 -5.53 -9.37 -16.28
CA PHE A 242 -5.24 -8.60 -15.07
C PHE A 242 -5.50 -7.12 -15.27
N LEU A 243 -4.98 -6.48 -16.33
CA LEU A 243 -5.19 -5.05 -16.51
C LEU A 243 -6.68 -4.77 -16.70
N VAL A 244 -7.29 -5.42 -17.68
CA VAL A 244 -8.60 -5.00 -18.12
C VAL A 244 -9.65 -5.45 -17.11
N ARG A 245 -9.66 -6.73 -16.71
CA ARG A 245 -10.73 -7.26 -15.83
C ARG A 245 -10.62 -6.71 -14.41
N TYR A 246 -9.41 -6.57 -13.88
CA TYR A 246 -9.22 -6.08 -12.52
C TYR A 246 -9.41 -4.56 -12.43
N ARG A 247 -8.84 -3.78 -13.36
CA ARG A 247 -9.05 -2.31 -13.40
C ARG A 247 -10.53 -2.00 -13.57
N SER A 248 -11.24 -2.66 -14.49
CA SER A 248 -12.69 -2.49 -14.68
C SER A 248 -13.50 -2.79 -13.40
N LYS A 249 -13.18 -3.89 -12.70
CA LYS A 249 -13.89 -4.25 -11.46
C LYS A 249 -13.63 -3.24 -10.34
N LYS A 250 -12.43 -2.66 -10.25
CA LYS A 250 -12.03 -1.77 -9.17
C LYS A 250 -12.41 -0.30 -9.42
N THR A 251 -12.25 0.20 -10.65
CA THR A 251 -12.63 1.58 -11.01
C THR A 251 -14.11 1.73 -11.35
N ARG A 252 -14.88 0.63 -11.38
CA ARG A 252 -16.28 0.57 -11.84
C ARG A 252 -16.47 1.12 -13.26
N VAL A 253 -15.40 1.15 -14.06
CA VAL A 253 -15.43 1.56 -15.47
C VAL A 253 -15.71 0.34 -16.34
N ASN A 254 -16.43 0.53 -17.45
CA ASN A 254 -16.79 -0.55 -18.36
C ASN A 254 -15.54 -1.19 -18.99
N TRP A 255 -15.46 -2.53 -18.93
CA TRP A 255 -14.31 -3.34 -19.35
C TRP A 255 -13.85 -3.06 -20.78
N LYS A 256 -14.79 -2.79 -21.68
CA LYS A 256 -14.51 -2.49 -23.09
C LYS A 256 -13.68 -1.21 -23.26
N ILE A 257 -13.95 -0.17 -22.47
CA ILE A 257 -13.24 1.12 -22.57
C ILE A 257 -11.79 0.94 -22.14
N THR A 258 -11.58 0.28 -20.99
CA THR A 258 -10.24 -0.03 -20.48
C THR A 258 -9.44 -0.90 -21.46
N PHE A 259 -10.10 -1.79 -22.21
CA PHE A 259 -9.46 -2.61 -23.23
C PHE A 259 -8.94 -1.76 -24.39
N TYR A 260 -9.77 -0.87 -24.92
CA TYR A 260 -9.37 0.02 -26.01
C TYR A 260 -8.26 1.00 -25.60
N GLU A 261 -8.30 1.55 -24.39
CA GLU A 261 -7.20 2.37 -23.84
C GLU A 261 -5.88 1.58 -23.81
N THR A 262 -5.94 0.34 -23.33
CA THR A 262 -4.77 -0.52 -23.21
C THR A 262 -4.17 -0.86 -24.57
N ILE A 263 -5.02 -1.22 -25.53
CA ILE A 263 -4.60 -1.47 -26.91
C ILE A 263 -3.96 -0.22 -27.51
N ALA A 264 -4.57 0.95 -27.31
CA ALA A 264 -4.02 2.21 -27.83
C ALA A 264 -2.61 2.47 -27.28
N ILE A 265 -2.38 2.29 -25.97
CA ILE A 265 -1.06 2.44 -25.35
C ILE A 265 -0.05 1.46 -25.97
N VAL A 266 -0.42 0.19 -26.11
CA VAL A 266 0.46 -0.84 -26.71
C VAL A 266 0.78 -0.52 -28.17
N ILE A 267 -0.20 -0.08 -28.97
CA ILE A 267 0.01 0.32 -30.36
C ILE A 267 0.98 1.50 -30.43
N ILE A 268 0.75 2.55 -29.64
CA ILE A 268 1.61 3.74 -29.62
C ILE A 268 3.05 3.37 -29.22
N ALA A 269 3.21 2.59 -28.15
CA ALA A 269 4.52 2.13 -27.70
C ALA A 269 5.22 1.28 -28.76
N THR A 270 4.49 0.38 -29.42
CA THR A 270 5.02 -0.47 -30.49
C THR A 270 5.45 0.36 -31.70
N ILE A 271 4.65 1.34 -32.13
CA ILE A 271 4.99 2.24 -33.23
C ILE A 271 6.21 3.09 -32.89
N ALA A 272 6.29 3.64 -31.68
CA ALA A 272 7.45 4.42 -31.24
C ALA A 272 8.72 3.56 -31.24
N SER A 273 8.64 2.33 -30.71
CA SER A 273 9.74 1.37 -30.74
C SER A 273 10.13 0.94 -32.15
N LEU A 274 9.17 0.76 -33.04
CA LEU A 274 9.40 0.46 -34.46
C LEU A 274 10.16 1.59 -35.16
N ILE A 275 9.75 2.83 -34.93
CA ILE A 275 10.42 4.01 -35.50
C ILE A 275 11.86 4.09 -34.98
N LEU A 276 12.07 3.91 -33.68
CA LEU A 276 13.40 3.96 -33.07
C LEU A 276 14.30 2.80 -33.53
N GLY A 277 13.75 1.59 -33.62
CA GLY A 277 14.48 0.39 -34.04
C GLY A 277 14.76 0.33 -35.55
N GLY A 278 13.93 0.95 -36.38
CA GLY A 278 14.14 1.05 -37.83
C GLY A 278 15.02 2.23 -38.26
N LEU A 279 15.24 3.21 -37.37
CA LEU A 279 16.18 4.32 -37.58
C LEU A 279 17.61 3.99 -37.10
N ALA A 280 17.78 2.93 -36.31
CA ALA A 280 19.06 2.44 -35.78
C ALA A 280 19.68 1.38 -36.70
#